data_AF-A0A396P7X5-F1
#
_entry.id   AF-A0A396P7X5-F1
#
_cell.length_a   1.000
_cell.length_b   1.000
_cell.length_c   1.000
_cell.angle_alpha   90.00
_cell.angle_beta   90.00
_cell.angle_gamma   90.00
#
_symmetry.space_group_name_H-M   'P 1'
#
loop_
_entity.id
_entity.type
_entity.pdbx_description
1 polymer ?
#
loop_
_entity_poly.entity_id
_entity_poly.type
_entity_poly.pdbx_seq_one_letter_code
_entity_poly.pdbx_strand_id
1 'polypeptide(L)'
;MCNSEMDLGLEASKYKNPRFDIVSRIAYLLGVSEEYFLGEESNFDETIYTGLEECKDARIVRNLCIIRTALLRNNGRIRNLFQYDMKNIDTIPEYIDPECIKKLKKDDVDIWRANWTPAKYVVLVSAEIKKYINGCKNSFPLWLNWDYVKDMFCLPELKERQVSKLVESYGEKRNRFPYTMYVVGALSVEVGNILYNDEKFVSYLYRRNGDVFDDLSKVTDASDEIKKNIKDYIRDNQEITIVVDCENANPYKLYSVLDGLEPATREHIKKIVLYNDVHTTVTWRLLQRLIPGVEHKMIPRVKADKSLVDISLAVGTTREYFEQGTKAFILVSSDSDYWGLIKGLPECSFLLLVEQENTSSAIKSAMIRNGIPYAEIDDFCSSNLEKVYALALNQEVQNALGKYGFCMDDILAKAVENIRINLSPNEVEQYKQKYLKNLHTVQKNGYISLEI
;
A
#
# COMPACT_ATOMS: atom_id res chain seq x y z
N MET A 1 -33.41 -37.63 -7.04
CA MET A 1 -32.97 -36.80 -5.90
C MET A 1 -31.48 -36.61 -6.07
N CYS A 2 -31.05 -35.52 -6.69
CA CYS A 2 -29.66 -35.32 -7.07
C CYS A 2 -29.33 -33.83 -6.99
N ASN A 3 -28.20 -33.52 -6.37
CA ASN A 3 -27.45 -32.27 -6.36
C ASN A 3 -28.15 -31.03 -5.77
N SER A 4 -27.89 -30.74 -4.50
CA SER A 4 -28.06 -29.39 -3.93
C SER A 4 -27.03 -28.97 -2.87
N GLU A 5 -26.00 -29.78 -2.57
CA GLU A 5 -25.01 -29.44 -1.53
C GLU A 5 -23.58 -29.19 -2.05
N MET A 6 -23.30 -29.42 -3.34
CA MET A 6 -21.95 -29.25 -3.91
C MET A 6 -21.68 -27.91 -4.60
N ASP A 7 -22.68 -27.04 -4.74
CA ASP A 7 -22.57 -25.80 -5.54
C ASP A 7 -22.29 -24.54 -4.70
N LEU A 8 -22.52 -24.59 -3.38
CA LEU A 8 -22.39 -23.41 -2.51
C LEU A 8 -20.93 -23.00 -2.25
N GLY A 9 -19.97 -23.93 -2.30
CA GLY A 9 -18.54 -23.63 -2.06
C GLY A 9 -17.78 -23.14 -3.31
N LEU A 10 -18.31 -23.34 -4.51
CA LEU A 10 -17.64 -22.96 -5.77
C LEU A 10 -17.94 -21.51 -6.17
N GLU A 11 -19.15 -20.99 -5.91
CA GLU A 11 -19.49 -19.59 -6.23
C GLU A 11 -18.86 -18.58 -5.26
N ALA A 12 -18.69 -18.92 -3.98
CA ALA A 12 -18.09 -18.02 -3.00
C ALA A 12 -16.58 -17.77 -3.23
N SER A 13 -15.89 -18.69 -3.90
CA SER A 13 -14.48 -18.56 -4.28
C SER A 13 -14.20 -17.47 -5.34
N LYS A 14 -15.23 -16.91 -5.99
CA LYS A 14 -15.06 -15.87 -7.03
C LYS A 14 -15.17 -14.43 -6.52
N TYR A 15 -15.74 -14.19 -5.34
CA TYR A 15 -16.00 -12.84 -4.86
C TYR A 15 -14.84 -12.32 -4.02
N LYS A 16 -13.93 -11.56 -4.63
CA LYS A 16 -12.90 -10.82 -3.88
C LYS A 16 -13.55 -9.67 -3.10
N ASN A 17 -13.04 -9.43 -1.90
CA ASN A 17 -13.48 -8.32 -1.08
C ASN A 17 -12.98 -6.99 -1.65
N PRO A 18 -13.85 -5.97 -1.78
CA PRO A 18 -13.40 -4.64 -2.16
C PRO A 18 -12.53 -4.01 -1.09
N ARG A 19 -11.53 -3.23 -1.50
CA ARG A 19 -10.73 -2.38 -0.61
C ARG A 19 -11.21 -0.94 -0.67
N PHE A 20 -10.87 -0.19 0.38
CA PHE A 20 -11.30 1.20 0.55
C PHE A 20 -10.18 2.15 1.01
N ASP A 21 -8.92 1.74 0.93
CA ASP A 21 -7.79 2.54 1.42
C ASP A 21 -7.61 3.82 0.58
N ILE A 22 -7.59 3.68 -0.75
CA ILE A 22 -7.38 4.80 -1.68
C ILE A 22 -8.59 5.72 -1.65
N VAL A 23 -9.82 5.18 -1.74
CA VAL A 23 -11.03 6.01 -1.75
C VAL A 23 -11.22 6.75 -0.43
N SER A 24 -10.82 6.19 0.72
CA SER A 24 -10.85 6.89 2.01
C SER A 24 -9.92 8.11 2.01
N ARG A 25 -8.71 7.97 1.49
CA ARG A 25 -7.74 9.07 1.35
C ARG A 25 -8.28 10.17 0.43
N ILE A 26 -8.86 9.78 -0.70
CA ILE A 26 -9.43 10.72 -1.67
C ILE A 26 -10.67 11.41 -1.09
N ALA A 27 -11.57 10.67 -0.45
CA ALA A 27 -12.75 11.20 0.21
C ALA A 27 -12.38 12.24 1.27
N TYR A 28 -11.35 11.94 2.07
CA TYR A 28 -10.82 12.86 3.07
C TYR A 28 -10.34 14.15 2.41
N LEU A 29 -9.44 14.08 1.42
CA LEU A 29 -8.87 15.25 0.75
C LEU A 29 -9.93 16.07 -0.02
N LEU A 30 -10.97 15.43 -0.55
CA LEU A 30 -12.07 16.12 -1.21
C LEU A 30 -12.98 16.86 -0.24
N GLY A 31 -12.92 16.56 1.06
CA GLY A 31 -13.79 17.17 2.07
C GLY A 31 -15.11 16.45 2.30
N VAL A 32 -15.18 15.14 2.04
CA VAL A 32 -16.36 14.33 2.39
C VAL A 32 -16.57 14.37 3.90
N SER A 33 -17.82 14.49 4.34
CA SER A 33 -18.20 14.60 5.76
C SER A 33 -17.64 13.45 6.58
N GLU A 34 -17.18 13.75 7.80
CA GLU A 34 -16.69 12.77 8.78
C GLU A 34 -17.73 11.70 9.12
N GLU A 35 -19.01 12.05 9.07
CA GLU A 35 -20.12 11.12 9.29
C GLU A 35 -20.09 9.91 8.33
N TYR A 36 -19.55 10.08 7.12
CA TYR A 36 -19.39 8.98 6.16
C TYR A 36 -18.19 8.08 6.46
N PHE A 37 -17.35 8.41 7.44
CA PHE A 37 -16.27 7.58 7.95
C PHE A 37 -16.66 6.85 9.25
N LEU A 38 -17.50 7.50 10.07
CA LEU A 38 -17.90 7.00 11.40
C LEU A 38 -19.21 6.17 11.41
N GLY A 39 -19.93 6.13 10.29
CA GLY A 39 -21.20 5.41 10.21
C GLY A 39 -21.03 3.87 10.23
N GLU A 40 -22.01 3.15 10.78
CA GLU A 40 -22.01 1.67 10.82
C GLU A 40 -21.99 1.03 9.41
N GLU A 41 -22.53 1.72 8.40
CA GLU A 41 -22.49 1.34 6.98
C GLU A 41 -21.44 2.14 6.18
N SER A 42 -20.43 2.70 6.86
CA SER A 42 -19.34 3.43 6.22
C SER A 42 -18.52 2.51 5.32
N ASN A 43 -18.34 2.93 4.07
CA ASN A 43 -17.35 2.33 3.16
C ASN A 43 -15.95 2.92 3.38
N PHE A 44 -15.78 3.93 4.24
CA PHE A 44 -14.49 4.58 4.47
C PHE A 44 -13.87 4.19 5.81
N ASP A 45 -12.54 4.23 5.84
CA ASP A 45 -11.73 3.81 6.97
C ASP A 45 -11.44 4.98 7.93
N GLU A 46 -11.93 4.86 9.16
CA GLU A 46 -11.72 5.84 10.25
C GLU A 46 -10.25 5.99 10.63
N THR A 47 -9.45 4.92 10.54
CA THR A 47 -8.01 4.98 10.87
C THR A 47 -7.25 5.84 9.86
N ILE A 48 -7.66 5.79 8.58
CA ILE A 48 -7.12 6.64 7.53
C ILE A 48 -7.53 8.10 7.76
N TYR A 49 -8.78 8.34 8.14
CA TYR A 49 -9.26 9.68 8.50
C TYR A 49 -8.39 10.30 9.60
N THR A 50 -8.24 9.57 10.71
CA THR A 50 -7.46 10.00 11.87
C THR A 50 -5.99 10.23 11.51
N GLY A 51 -5.39 9.31 10.73
CA GLY A 51 -4.00 9.46 10.28
C GLY A 51 -3.78 10.67 9.37
N LEU A 52 -4.75 11.02 8.53
CA LEU A 52 -4.68 12.20 7.67
C LEU A 52 -4.93 13.51 8.44
N GLU A 53 -5.74 13.48 9.50
CA GLU A 53 -5.87 14.64 10.40
C GLU A 53 -4.55 14.99 11.10
N GLU A 54 -3.56 14.10 11.20
CA GLU A 54 -2.23 14.45 11.72
C GLU A 54 -1.33 15.13 10.67
N CYS A 55 -1.63 14.94 9.37
CA CYS A 55 -0.88 15.53 8.27
C CYS A 55 -1.34 16.97 7.98
N LYS A 56 -0.46 17.95 8.26
CA LYS A 56 -0.73 19.39 8.01
C LYS A 56 -1.20 19.66 6.58
N ASP A 57 -0.49 19.15 5.58
CA ASP A 57 -0.83 19.40 4.17
C ASP A 57 -2.17 18.77 3.79
N ALA A 58 -2.49 17.59 4.32
CA ALA A 58 -3.77 16.93 4.08
C ALA A 58 -4.95 17.71 4.70
N ARG A 59 -4.81 18.17 5.95
CA ARG A 59 -5.79 19.05 6.60
C ARG A 59 -6.02 20.34 5.79
N ILE A 60 -4.95 20.98 5.34
CA ILE A 60 -5.04 22.20 4.53
C ILE A 60 -5.83 21.91 3.23
N VAL A 61 -5.45 20.88 2.49
CA VAL A 61 -6.10 20.50 1.22
C VAL A 61 -7.58 20.18 1.42
N ARG A 62 -7.91 19.41 2.45
CA ARG A 62 -9.30 19.06 2.82
C ARG A 62 -10.15 20.30 3.04
N ASN A 63 -9.73 21.19 3.94
CA ASN A 63 -10.50 22.39 4.27
C ASN A 63 -10.63 23.33 3.06
N LEU A 64 -9.58 23.48 2.25
CA LEU A 64 -9.66 24.25 1.01
C LEU A 64 -10.65 23.62 0.00
N CYS A 65 -10.70 22.29 -0.13
CA CYS A 65 -11.65 21.61 -1.01
C CYS A 65 -13.11 21.78 -0.56
N ILE A 66 -13.37 21.76 0.76
CA ILE A 66 -14.69 22.06 1.33
C ILE A 66 -15.13 23.48 0.93
N ILE A 67 -14.26 24.47 1.19
CA ILE A 67 -14.53 25.88 0.88
C ILE A 67 -14.74 26.08 -0.62
N ARG A 68 -13.88 25.50 -1.47
CA ARG A 68 -14.04 25.57 -2.94
C ARG A 68 -15.39 25.02 -3.39
N THR A 69 -15.78 23.86 -2.86
CA THR A 69 -17.07 23.22 -3.20
C THR A 69 -18.23 24.11 -2.76
N ALA A 70 -18.19 24.69 -1.57
CA ALA A 70 -19.22 25.60 -1.07
C ALA A 70 -19.35 26.87 -1.93
N LEU A 71 -18.22 27.47 -2.33
CA LEU A 71 -18.18 28.66 -3.19
C LEU A 71 -18.74 28.39 -4.60
N LEU A 72 -18.50 27.19 -5.16
CA LEU A 72 -19.08 26.79 -6.44
C LEU A 72 -20.58 26.50 -6.32
N ARG A 73 -20.98 25.77 -5.28
CA ARG A 73 -22.37 25.36 -5.05
C ARG A 73 -23.31 26.53 -4.79
N ASN A 74 -22.86 27.50 -3.99
CA ASN A 74 -23.69 28.58 -3.49
C ASN A 74 -23.31 29.95 -4.07
N ASN A 75 -22.60 29.97 -5.21
CA ASN A 75 -21.94 31.18 -5.75
C ASN A 75 -22.86 32.40 -5.81
N GLY A 76 -24.07 32.26 -6.35
CA GLY A 76 -25.02 33.37 -6.48
C GLY A 76 -25.52 33.89 -5.14
N ARG A 77 -25.79 32.99 -4.17
CA ARG A 77 -26.26 33.36 -2.82
C ARG A 77 -25.15 34.06 -2.02
N ILE A 78 -23.94 33.50 -2.05
CA ILE A 78 -22.76 34.09 -1.41
C ILE A 78 -22.43 35.45 -2.01
N ARG A 79 -22.52 35.60 -3.34
CA ARG A 79 -22.28 36.88 -4.02
C ARG A 79 -23.24 37.97 -3.51
N ASN A 80 -24.52 37.66 -3.34
CA ASN A 80 -25.50 38.61 -2.84
C ASN A 80 -25.18 39.03 -1.40
N LEU A 81 -24.85 38.06 -0.53
CA LEU A 81 -24.46 38.34 0.85
C LEU A 81 -23.22 39.24 0.95
N PHE A 82 -22.22 39.01 0.09
CA PHE A 82 -21.00 39.84 0.06
C PHE A 82 -21.27 41.25 -0.47
N GLN A 83 -22.19 41.39 -1.43
CA GLN A 83 -22.46 42.67 -2.08
C GLN A 83 -23.41 43.57 -1.28
N TYR A 84 -24.47 42.99 -0.70
CA TYR A 84 -25.57 43.75 -0.11
C TYR A 84 -25.58 43.71 1.43
N ASP A 85 -25.09 42.63 2.03
CA ASP A 85 -25.20 42.41 3.48
C ASP A 85 -23.86 42.60 4.22
N MET A 86 -22.82 43.09 3.51
CA MET A 86 -21.46 43.29 4.02
C MET A 86 -20.86 42.05 4.72
N LYS A 87 -21.35 40.84 4.36
CA LYS A 87 -20.80 39.58 4.85
C LYS A 87 -19.51 39.23 4.11
N ASN A 88 -18.73 38.31 4.68
CA ASN A 88 -17.49 37.79 4.09
C ASN A 88 -17.39 36.27 4.34
N ILE A 89 -16.32 35.64 3.86
CA ILE A 89 -16.14 34.18 3.87
C ILE A 89 -16.27 33.55 5.26
N ASP A 90 -15.95 34.30 6.32
CA ASP A 90 -15.98 33.89 7.72
C ASP A 90 -17.28 34.23 8.47
N THR A 91 -18.22 34.94 7.83
CA THR A 91 -19.49 35.38 8.44
C THR A 91 -20.73 34.78 7.78
N ILE A 92 -20.55 33.67 7.04
CA ILE A 92 -21.60 32.92 6.33
C ILE A 92 -21.66 31.42 6.72
N PRO A 93 -21.86 31.10 8.02
CA PRO A 93 -21.88 29.71 8.50
C PRO A 93 -22.93 28.83 7.82
N GLU A 94 -23.97 29.42 7.23
CA GLU A 94 -24.99 28.71 6.45
C GLU A 94 -24.46 28.08 5.14
N TYR A 95 -23.26 28.48 4.67
CA TYR A 95 -22.65 27.96 3.44
C TYR A 95 -21.23 27.46 3.63
N ILE A 96 -20.45 28.07 4.52
CA ILE A 96 -19.05 27.72 4.77
C ILE A 96 -18.88 27.50 6.26
N ASP A 97 -18.49 26.29 6.64
CA ASP A 97 -18.24 25.95 8.04
C ASP A 97 -17.09 26.83 8.60
N PRO A 98 -17.34 27.63 9.66
CA PRO A 98 -16.32 28.45 10.29
C PRO A 98 -15.11 27.65 10.80
N GLU A 99 -15.29 26.37 11.16
CA GLU A 99 -14.20 25.53 11.63
C GLU A 99 -13.17 25.26 10.52
N CYS A 100 -13.59 25.21 9.24
CA CYS A 100 -12.65 25.09 8.12
C CYS A 100 -11.67 26.26 8.06
N ILE A 101 -12.16 27.49 8.26
CA ILE A 101 -11.33 28.71 8.22
C ILE A 101 -10.41 28.77 9.43
N LYS A 102 -10.92 28.39 10.61
CA LYS A 102 -10.13 28.34 11.85
C LYS A 102 -9.01 27.29 11.76
N LYS A 103 -9.29 26.10 11.23
CA LYS A 103 -8.29 25.05 10.97
C LYS A 103 -7.22 25.53 10.00
N LEU A 104 -7.60 26.17 8.88
CA LEU A 104 -6.63 26.76 7.95
C LEU A 104 -5.74 27.80 8.61
N LYS A 105 -6.31 28.69 9.43
CA LYS A 105 -5.54 29.71 10.17
C LYS A 105 -4.57 29.08 11.18
N LYS A 106 -4.99 28.00 11.86
CA LYS A 106 -4.12 27.21 12.76
C LYS A 106 -2.96 26.55 12.02
N ASP A 107 -3.18 26.17 10.76
CA ASP A 107 -2.17 25.60 9.87
C ASP A 107 -1.40 26.67 9.05
N ASP A 108 -1.44 27.94 9.47
CA ASP A 108 -0.74 29.09 8.88
C ASP A 108 -1.19 29.46 7.44
N VAL A 109 -2.44 29.15 7.09
CA VAL A 109 -3.05 29.50 5.80
C VAL A 109 -4.19 30.50 6.01
N ASP A 110 -3.90 31.79 5.76
CA ASP A 110 -4.91 32.85 5.84
C ASP A 110 -5.47 33.24 4.46
N ILE A 111 -6.71 32.81 4.23
CA ILE A 111 -7.45 33.10 3.00
C ILE A 111 -8.32 34.35 3.10
N TRP A 112 -8.52 34.95 4.28
CA TRP A 112 -9.48 36.04 4.46
C TRP A 112 -9.04 37.31 3.72
N ARG A 113 -9.96 37.93 2.97
CA ARG A 113 -9.68 39.18 2.26
C ARG A 113 -10.90 40.11 2.31
N ALA A 114 -10.68 41.37 2.66
CA ALA A 114 -11.73 42.37 2.68
C ALA A 114 -12.28 42.64 1.27
N ASN A 115 -13.60 42.75 1.14
CA ASN A 115 -14.31 43.16 -0.09
C ASN A 115 -14.02 42.28 -1.33
N TRP A 116 -13.69 41.01 -1.13
CA TRP A 116 -13.46 40.07 -2.23
C TRP A 116 -14.75 39.44 -2.72
N THR A 117 -14.81 39.17 -4.02
CA THR A 117 -15.93 38.44 -4.63
C THR A 117 -15.75 36.93 -4.44
N PRO A 118 -16.82 36.12 -4.53
CA PRO A 118 -16.69 34.67 -4.49
C PRO A 118 -15.77 34.12 -5.58
N ALA A 119 -15.73 34.77 -6.75
CA ALA A 119 -14.85 34.37 -7.84
C ALA A 119 -13.37 34.53 -7.49
N LYS A 120 -12.99 35.63 -6.81
CA LYS A 120 -11.62 35.82 -6.31
C LYS A 120 -11.22 34.75 -5.31
N TYR A 121 -12.14 34.40 -4.40
CA TYR A 121 -11.91 33.31 -3.46
C TYR A 121 -11.74 31.95 -4.13
N VAL A 122 -12.54 31.62 -5.17
CA VAL A 122 -12.35 30.37 -5.93
C VAL A 122 -10.97 30.31 -6.57
N VAL A 123 -10.47 31.41 -7.12
CA VAL A 123 -9.11 31.50 -7.70
C VAL A 123 -8.05 31.29 -6.62
N LEU A 124 -8.13 32.01 -5.50
CA LEU A 124 -7.18 31.89 -4.38
C LEU A 124 -7.15 30.46 -3.82
N VAL A 125 -8.31 29.91 -3.46
CA VAL A 125 -8.41 28.57 -2.89
C VAL A 125 -7.87 27.52 -3.85
N SER A 126 -8.12 27.66 -5.15
CA SER A 126 -7.57 26.73 -6.15
C SER A 126 -6.04 26.81 -6.27
N ALA A 127 -5.46 28.01 -6.12
CA ALA A 127 -4.01 28.19 -6.10
C ALA A 127 -3.38 27.60 -4.84
N GLU A 128 -4.00 27.79 -3.67
CA GLU A 128 -3.54 27.20 -2.41
C GLU A 128 -3.62 25.66 -2.45
N ILE A 129 -4.69 25.07 -3.00
CA ILE A 129 -4.76 23.60 -3.19
C ILE A 129 -3.56 23.11 -4.00
N LYS A 130 -3.23 23.79 -5.11
CA LYS A 130 -2.09 23.42 -5.97
C LYS A 130 -0.74 23.53 -5.23
N LYS A 131 -0.61 24.45 -4.28
CA LYS A 131 0.60 24.65 -3.46
C LYS A 131 0.80 23.50 -2.47
N TYR A 132 -0.26 23.05 -1.80
CA TYR A 132 -0.16 22.07 -0.70
C TYR A 132 -0.37 20.62 -1.12
N ILE A 133 -1.03 20.34 -2.24
CA ILE A 133 -1.40 18.96 -2.63
C ILE A 133 -0.20 18.00 -2.69
N ASN A 134 0.98 18.45 -3.16
CA ASN A 134 2.18 17.61 -3.26
C ASN A 134 2.64 17.08 -1.88
N GLY A 135 2.34 17.80 -0.80
CA GLY A 135 2.62 17.34 0.57
C GLY A 135 1.81 16.10 0.97
N CYS A 136 0.70 15.83 0.27
CA CYS A 136 -0.11 14.64 0.47
C CYS A 136 0.43 13.41 -0.28
N LYS A 137 1.47 13.53 -1.11
CA LYS A 137 1.96 12.41 -1.95
C LYS A 137 2.30 11.16 -1.13
N ASN A 138 2.96 11.36 0.01
CA ASN A 138 3.42 10.27 0.87
C ASN A 138 2.29 9.55 1.62
N SER A 139 1.06 10.07 1.57
CA SER A 139 -0.09 9.35 2.10
C SER A 139 -0.66 8.34 1.11
N PHE A 140 -0.19 8.30 -0.14
CA PHE A 140 -0.61 7.32 -1.13
C PHE A 140 0.49 6.28 -1.38
N PRO A 141 0.14 5.04 -1.78
CA PRO A 141 1.12 4.02 -2.12
C PRO A 141 2.00 4.40 -3.31
N LEU A 142 3.25 3.94 -3.33
CA LEU A 142 4.24 4.21 -4.39
C LEU A 142 3.80 3.73 -5.77
N TRP A 143 2.99 2.67 -5.85
CA TRP A 143 2.51 2.09 -7.11
C TRP A 143 1.42 2.94 -7.78
N LEU A 144 0.74 3.80 -7.01
CA LEU A 144 -0.31 4.66 -7.54
C LEU A 144 0.31 5.89 -8.20
N ASN A 145 -0.06 6.17 -9.45
CA ASN A 145 0.45 7.35 -10.13
C ASN A 145 -0.05 8.65 -9.46
N TRP A 146 0.87 9.33 -8.78
CA TRP A 146 0.57 10.55 -8.03
C TRP A 146 0.08 11.70 -8.92
N ASP A 147 0.61 11.85 -10.14
CA ASP A 147 0.20 12.94 -11.01
C ASP A 147 -1.27 12.77 -11.43
N TYR A 148 -1.72 11.52 -11.65
CA TYR A 148 -3.12 11.23 -11.93
C TYR A 148 -4.03 11.63 -10.76
N VAL A 149 -3.62 11.32 -9.52
CA VAL A 149 -4.35 11.72 -8.30
C VAL A 149 -4.40 13.24 -8.18
N LYS A 150 -3.24 13.90 -8.32
CA LYS A 150 -3.09 15.35 -8.21
C LYS A 150 -3.97 16.12 -9.20
N ASP A 151 -4.12 15.61 -10.41
CA ASP A 151 -4.96 16.20 -11.46
C ASP A 151 -6.47 16.20 -11.11
N MET A 152 -6.89 15.43 -10.11
CA MET A 152 -8.25 15.50 -9.55
C MET A 152 -8.49 16.76 -8.71
N PHE A 153 -7.42 17.41 -8.23
CA PHE A 153 -7.50 18.55 -7.33
C PHE A 153 -7.05 19.85 -8.00
N CYS A 154 -6.10 19.77 -8.93
CA CYS A 154 -5.45 20.93 -9.54
C CYS A 154 -6.19 21.43 -10.78
N LEU A 155 -6.72 22.65 -10.73
CA LEU A 155 -7.16 23.34 -11.93
C LEU A 155 -5.94 23.88 -12.71
N PRO A 156 -6.02 23.97 -14.05
CA PRO A 156 -5.16 24.84 -14.82
C PRO A 156 -5.25 26.29 -14.30
N GLU A 157 -4.36 27.18 -14.75
CA GLU A 157 -4.40 28.60 -14.32
C GLU A 157 -5.80 29.21 -14.48
N LEU A 158 -6.48 29.41 -13.34
CA LEU A 158 -7.85 29.86 -13.28
C LEU A 158 -7.88 31.38 -13.14
N LYS A 159 -8.49 32.06 -14.11
CA LYS A 159 -8.76 33.51 -14.04
C LYS A 159 -10.20 33.74 -13.57
N GLU A 160 -10.46 34.87 -12.91
CA GLU A 160 -11.80 35.22 -12.38
C GLU A 160 -12.92 35.09 -13.44
N ARG A 161 -12.65 35.52 -14.67
CA ARG A 161 -13.59 35.44 -15.81
C ARG A 161 -14.02 34.00 -16.19
N GLN A 162 -13.25 32.99 -15.77
CA GLN A 162 -13.54 31.58 -16.04
C GLN A 162 -14.37 30.93 -14.92
N VAL A 163 -14.51 31.58 -13.77
CA VAL A 163 -15.21 31.01 -12.61
C VAL A 163 -16.70 30.82 -12.89
N SER A 164 -17.35 31.69 -13.66
CA SER A 164 -18.77 31.53 -14.02
C SER A 164 -19.03 30.21 -14.76
N LYS A 165 -18.19 29.87 -15.74
CA LYS A 165 -18.26 28.59 -16.47
C LYS A 165 -18.03 27.39 -15.54
N LEU A 166 -17.15 27.55 -14.56
CA LEU A 166 -16.88 26.50 -13.58
C LEU A 166 -18.07 26.27 -12.64
N VAL A 167 -18.73 27.34 -12.19
CA VAL A 167 -19.96 27.29 -11.39
C VAL A 167 -21.08 26.61 -12.16
N GLU A 168 -21.28 26.99 -13.42
CA GLU A 168 -22.28 26.39 -14.32
C GLU A 168 -22.01 24.89 -14.52
N SER A 169 -20.77 24.53 -14.90
CA SER A 169 -20.40 23.12 -15.08
C SER A 169 -20.52 22.31 -13.78
N TYR A 170 -20.29 22.88 -12.61
CA TYR A 170 -20.53 22.19 -11.34
C TYR A 170 -22.03 22.00 -11.10
N GLY A 171 -22.83 23.04 -11.30
CA GLY A 171 -24.29 23.00 -11.13
C GLY A 171 -24.96 21.93 -11.99
N GLU A 172 -24.62 21.87 -13.27
CA GLU A 172 -25.16 20.87 -14.22
C GLU A 172 -24.79 19.43 -13.85
N LYS A 173 -23.62 19.22 -13.24
CA LYS A 173 -23.05 17.90 -12.95
C LYS A 173 -23.06 17.56 -11.47
N ARG A 174 -23.76 18.33 -10.64
CA ARG A 174 -23.70 18.23 -9.16
C ARG A 174 -23.90 16.80 -8.65
N ASN A 175 -24.88 16.09 -9.21
CA ASN A 175 -25.22 14.73 -8.80
C ASN A 175 -24.23 13.66 -9.30
N ARG A 176 -23.30 14.03 -10.18
CA ARG A 176 -22.26 13.12 -10.66
C ARG A 176 -21.10 13.08 -9.68
N PHE A 177 -20.80 14.20 -9.04
CA PHE A 177 -19.70 14.30 -8.09
C PHE A 177 -19.91 13.40 -6.86
N PRO A 178 -18.89 12.63 -6.43
CA PRO A 178 -19.02 11.78 -5.25
C PRO A 178 -19.31 12.66 -4.04
N TYR A 179 -20.39 12.33 -3.32
CA TYR A 179 -20.86 13.11 -2.15
C TYR A 179 -21.06 14.60 -2.45
N THR A 180 -21.32 14.96 -3.71
CA THR A 180 -21.44 16.34 -4.21
C THR A 180 -20.19 17.22 -4.03
N MET A 181 -19.02 16.60 -3.80
CA MET A 181 -17.74 17.29 -3.62
C MET A 181 -17.06 17.57 -4.96
N TYR A 182 -16.56 18.79 -5.16
CA TYR A 182 -16.00 19.19 -6.45
C TYR A 182 -14.70 18.44 -6.77
N VAL A 183 -14.67 17.78 -7.94
CA VAL A 183 -13.52 17.07 -8.50
C VAL A 183 -13.12 17.70 -9.84
N VAL A 184 -11.85 18.02 -10.01
CA VAL A 184 -11.35 18.57 -11.28
C VAL A 184 -11.45 17.52 -12.39
N GLY A 185 -12.01 17.93 -13.52
CA GLY A 185 -12.17 17.08 -14.71
C GLY A 185 -13.37 16.12 -14.68
N ALA A 186 -14.25 16.22 -13.68
CA ALA A 186 -15.45 15.38 -13.59
C ALA A 186 -16.48 15.62 -14.71
N LEU A 187 -17.27 14.66 -15.19
CA LEU A 187 -17.37 13.19 -15.08
C LEU A 187 -18.11 12.76 -16.36
N SER A 188 -17.70 11.68 -17.03
CA SER A 188 -18.53 11.09 -18.10
C SER A 188 -19.86 10.59 -17.49
N VAL A 189 -20.90 10.50 -18.31
CA VAL A 189 -22.30 10.35 -17.87
C VAL A 189 -22.58 8.99 -17.19
N GLU A 190 -21.61 8.08 -17.12
CA GLU A 190 -21.89 6.64 -16.90
C GLU A 190 -21.15 5.98 -15.72
N VAL A 191 -20.30 6.67 -14.96
CA VAL A 191 -19.41 6.00 -13.98
C VAL A 191 -20.04 5.80 -12.58
N GLY A 192 -21.13 6.51 -12.26
CA GLY A 192 -21.74 6.49 -10.91
C GLY A 192 -20.79 7.03 -9.82
N ASN A 193 -20.96 6.61 -8.56
CA ASN A 193 -20.05 7.01 -7.47
C ASN A 193 -18.66 6.39 -7.71
N ILE A 194 -17.66 7.23 -8.02
CA ILE A 194 -16.27 6.78 -8.24
C ILE A 194 -15.56 6.39 -6.95
N LEU A 195 -16.06 6.81 -5.78
CA LEU A 195 -15.51 6.46 -4.47
C LEU A 195 -16.20 5.21 -3.88
N TYR A 196 -16.76 4.36 -4.73
CA TYR A 196 -17.46 3.15 -4.27
C TYR A 196 -16.50 2.12 -3.68
N ASN A 197 -15.34 1.91 -4.31
CA ASN A 197 -14.23 1.09 -3.80
C ASN A 197 -12.94 1.45 -4.56
N ASP A 198 -11.81 0.93 -4.09
CA ASP A 198 -10.50 1.20 -4.67
C ASP A 198 -10.39 0.72 -6.12
N GLU A 199 -10.91 -0.46 -6.44
CA GLU A 199 -10.86 -1.02 -7.80
C GLU A 199 -11.54 -0.08 -8.81
N LYS A 200 -12.76 0.34 -8.51
CA LYS A 200 -13.53 1.24 -9.37
C LYS A 200 -12.84 2.60 -9.50
N PHE A 201 -12.33 3.12 -8.39
CA PHE A 201 -11.66 4.42 -8.37
C PHE A 201 -10.38 4.40 -9.20
N VAL A 202 -9.49 3.44 -8.95
CA VAL A 202 -8.19 3.34 -9.62
C VAL A 202 -8.37 3.02 -11.11
N SER A 203 -9.29 2.10 -11.45
CA SER A 203 -9.62 1.81 -12.85
C SER A 203 -10.13 3.05 -13.59
N TYR A 204 -10.97 3.85 -12.94
CA TYR A 204 -11.41 5.14 -13.50
C TYR A 204 -10.25 6.13 -13.62
N LEU A 205 -9.40 6.23 -12.59
CA LEU A 205 -8.27 7.15 -12.51
C LEU A 205 -7.25 6.92 -13.64
N TYR A 206 -6.94 5.67 -13.96
CA TYR A 206 -6.02 5.34 -15.06
C TYR A 206 -6.69 5.60 -16.41
N ARG A 207 -7.93 5.12 -16.58
CA ARG A 207 -8.69 5.30 -17.83
C ARG A 207 -8.86 6.77 -18.22
N ARG A 208 -9.16 7.66 -17.27
CA ARG A 208 -9.31 9.11 -17.54
C ARG A 208 -8.00 9.77 -17.97
N ASN A 209 -6.86 9.17 -17.63
CA ASN A 209 -5.53 9.66 -18.00
C ASN A 209 -4.96 8.92 -19.23
N GLY A 210 -5.79 8.14 -19.94
CA GLY A 210 -5.37 7.41 -21.14
C GLY A 210 -4.53 6.17 -20.85
N ASP A 211 -4.64 5.64 -19.63
CA ASP A 211 -3.85 4.51 -19.12
C ASP A 211 -4.76 3.33 -18.71
N VAL A 212 -4.17 2.18 -18.45
CA VAL A 212 -4.87 0.95 -18.00
C VAL A 212 -4.28 0.47 -16.69
N PHE A 213 -5.15 0.13 -15.75
CA PHE A 213 -4.78 -0.52 -14.50
C PHE A 213 -5.09 -2.02 -14.59
N ASP A 214 -4.09 -2.87 -14.37
CA ASP A 214 -4.15 -4.33 -14.55
C ASP A 214 -3.89 -5.13 -13.26
N ASP A 215 -3.21 -4.57 -12.27
CA ASP A 215 -2.88 -5.25 -11.02
C ASP A 215 -4.00 -5.17 -9.96
N LEU A 216 -5.07 -5.96 -10.14
CA LEU A 216 -6.20 -6.01 -9.21
C LEU A 216 -5.83 -6.43 -7.77
N SER A 217 -4.68 -7.10 -7.57
CA SER A 217 -4.22 -7.52 -6.24
C SER A 217 -3.92 -6.34 -5.29
N LYS A 218 -3.77 -5.12 -5.84
CA LYS A 218 -3.52 -3.88 -5.07
C LYS A 218 -4.79 -3.23 -4.52
N VAL A 219 -5.96 -3.61 -5.06
CA VAL A 219 -7.25 -2.92 -4.83
C VAL A 219 -8.39 -3.86 -4.45
N THR A 220 -8.10 -5.16 -4.36
CA THR A 220 -9.01 -6.22 -3.91
C THR A 220 -8.31 -7.11 -2.89
N ASP A 221 -9.07 -7.91 -2.16
CA ASP A 221 -8.56 -8.80 -1.13
C ASP A 221 -9.31 -10.13 -1.12
N ALA A 222 -8.76 -11.11 -0.41
CA ALA A 222 -9.38 -12.43 -0.31
C ALA A 222 -10.77 -12.31 0.33
N SER A 223 -11.69 -13.15 -0.12
CA SER A 223 -13.06 -13.18 0.38
C SER A 223 -13.12 -13.45 1.88
N ASP A 224 -14.17 -12.99 2.55
CA ASP A 224 -14.35 -13.24 3.99
C ASP A 224 -14.45 -14.74 4.28
N GLU A 225 -15.00 -15.52 3.36
CA GLU A 225 -15.07 -16.97 3.48
C GLU A 225 -13.68 -17.62 3.42
N ILE A 226 -12.82 -17.22 2.47
CA ILE A 226 -11.44 -17.75 2.40
C ILE A 226 -10.69 -17.41 3.69
N LYS A 227 -10.78 -16.16 4.14
CA LYS A 227 -10.13 -15.71 5.38
C LYS A 227 -10.66 -16.46 6.61
N LYS A 228 -11.98 -16.64 6.68
CA LYS A 228 -12.64 -17.40 7.74
C LYS A 228 -12.21 -18.85 7.73
N ASN A 229 -12.12 -19.50 6.58
CA ASN A 229 -11.68 -20.90 6.47
C ASN A 229 -10.25 -21.09 6.97
N ILE A 230 -9.33 -20.19 6.62
CA ILE A 230 -7.95 -20.21 7.15
C ILE A 230 -7.96 -19.97 8.66
N LYS A 231 -8.74 -18.98 9.14
CA LYS A 231 -8.85 -18.66 10.57
C LYS A 231 -9.42 -19.81 11.39
N ASP A 232 -10.49 -20.44 10.90
CA ASP A 232 -11.16 -21.57 11.53
C ASP A 232 -10.22 -22.78 11.54
N TYR A 233 -9.54 -23.07 10.42
CA TYR A 233 -8.49 -24.09 10.39
C TYR A 233 -7.41 -23.83 11.45
N ILE A 234 -6.95 -22.58 11.57
CA ILE A 234 -5.92 -22.22 12.54
C ILE A 234 -6.41 -22.36 13.98
N ARG A 235 -7.62 -21.91 14.27
CA ARG A 235 -8.19 -21.97 15.62
C ARG A 235 -8.52 -23.40 16.05
N ASP A 236 -9.05 -24.21 15.14
CA ASP A 236 -9.51 -25.56 15.43
C ASP A 236 -8.33 -26.52 15.68
N ASN A 237 -7.12 -26.13 15.26
CA ASN A 237 -5.87 -26.86 15.49
C ASN A 237 -4.92 -26.05 16.39
N GLN A 238 -4.86 -26.39 17.68
CA GLN A 238 -4.17 -25.59 18.72
C GLN A 238 -2.71 -25.23 18.42
N GLU A 239 -1.94 -26.12 17.79
CA GLU A 239 -0.56 -25.86 17.36
C GLU A 239 -0.39 -26.22 15.89
N ILE A 240 0.01 -25.23 15.08
CA ILE A 240 0.24 -25.40 13.66
C ILE A 240 1.70 -25.14 13.30
N THR A 241 2.23 -25.98 12.41
CA THR A 241 3.49 -25.72 11.71
C THR A 241 3.20 -25.36 10.26
N ILE A 242 3.72 -24.22 9.82
CA ILE A 242 3.72 -23.87 8.39
C ILE A 242 4.99 -24.43 7.77
N VAL A 243 4.86 -25.20 6.70
CA VAL A 243 6.01 -25.70 5.90
C VAL A 243 5.94 -25.09 4.52
N VAL A 244 7.05 -24.47 4.10
CA VAL A 244 7.11 -23.67 2.87
C VAL A 244 8.13 -24.25 1.93
N ASP A 245 7.69 -24.51 0.71
CA ASP A 245 8.55 -24.82 -0.42
C ASP A 245 9.01 -23.49 -1.04
N CYS A 246 10.23 -23.07 -0.70
CA CYS A 246 10.73 -21.77 -1.13
C CYS A 246 11.12 -21.70 -2.61
N GLU A 247 11.18 -22.83 -3.31
CA GLU A 247 11.42 -22.87 -4.77
C GLU A 247 10.14 -22.59 -5.55
N ASN A 248 9.00 -23.08 -5.07
CA ASN A 248 7.71 -22.99 -5.76
C ASN A 248 6.72 -21.99 -5.15
N ALA A 249 7.13 -21.27 -4.10
CA ALA A 249 6.32 -20.24 -3.46
C ALA A 249 6.90 -18.83 -3.63
N ASN A 250 6.02 -17.84 -3.62
CA ASN A 250 6.38 -16.43 -3.61
C ASN A 250 6.38 -15.89 -2.15
N PRO A 251 7.52 -15.40 -1.64
CA PRO A 251 7.62 -14.92 -0.26
C PRO A 251 6.72 -13.72 0.01
N TYR A 252 6.43 -12.90 -0.99
CA TYR A 252 5.59 -11.72 -0.83
C TYR A 252 4.11 -12.11 -0.74
N LYS A 253 3.64 -13.05 -1.55
CA LYS A 253 2.26 -13.55 -1.46
C LYS A 253 2.02 -14.25 -0.12
N LEU A 254 2.97 -15.06 0.35
CA LEU A 254 2.90 -15.66 1.68
C LEU A 254 2.87 -14.58 2.79
N TYR A 255 3.71 -13.54 2.67
CA TYR A 255 3.68 -12.43 3.61
C TYR A 255 2.31 -11.74 3.64
N SER A 256 1.68 -11.49 2.48
CA SER A 256 0.33 -10.91 2.40
C SER A 256 -0.71 -11.75 3.14
N VAL A 257 -0.65 -13.08 3.03
CA VAL A 257 -1.52 -13.98 3.81
C VAL A 257 -1.29 -13.79 5.30
N LEU A 258 -0.03 -13.86 5.76
CA LEU A 258 0.32 -13.81 7.19
C LEU A 258 0.05 -12.44 7.82
N ASP A 259 0.31 -11.35 7.09
CA ASP A 259 0.01 -9.97 7.51
C ASP A 259 -1.49 -9.75 7.66
N GLY A 260 -2.29 -10.37 6.78
CA GLY A 260 -3.75 -10.33 6.81
C GLY A 260 -4.39 -11.12 7.96
N LEU A 261 -3.63 -11.97 8.67
CA LEU A 261 -4.14 -12.68 9.85
C LEU A 261 -4.16 -11.78 11.08
N GLU A 262 -5.25 -11.86 11.85
CA GLU A 262 -5.35 -11.21 13.16
C GLU A 262 -4.21 -11.68 14.09
N PRO A 263 -3.67 -10.81 14.97
CA PRO A 263 -2.60 -11.18 15.88
C PRO A 263 -2.89 -12.44 16.72
N ALA A 264 -4.11 -12.56 17.25
CA ALA A 264 -4.53 -13.73 18.02
C ALA A 264 -4.53 -15.05 17.20
N THR A 265 -4.84 -14.97 15.90
CA THR A 265 -4.74 -16.13 15.00
C THR A 265 -3.29 -16.49 14.74
N ARG A 266 -2.41 -15.49 14.57
CA ARG A 266 -0.97 -15.72 14.36
C ARG A 266 -0.29 -16.41 15.55
N GLU A 267 -0.75 -16.18 16.78
CA GLU A 267 -0.17 -16.81 17.98
C GLU A 267 -0.30 -18.35 18.00
N HIS A 268 -1.24 -18.92 17.25
CA HIS A 268 -1.41 -20.38 17.12
C HIS A 268 -0.41 -21.01 16.13
N ILE A 269 0.29 -20.19 15.34
CA ILE A 269 1.37 -20.63 14.46
C ILE A 269 2.61 -20.81 15.33
N LYS A 270 2.89 -22.06 15.70
CA LYS A 270 4.03 -22.44 16.54
C LYS A 270 5.35 -22.10 15.87
N LYS A 271 5.45 -22.41 14.58
CA LYS A 271 6.62 -22.13 13.76
C LYS A 271 6.34 -22.17 12.26
N ILE A 272 7.23 -21.53 11.51
CA ILE A 272 7.25 -21.50 10.06
C ILE A 272 8.59 -22.06 9.61
N VAL A 273 8.60 -23.18 8.89
CA VAL A 273 9.82 -23.83 8.41
C VAL A 273 9.96 -23.58 6.91
N LEU A 274 10.96 -22.79 6.55
CA LEU A 274 11.31 -22.44 5.17
C LEU A 274 12.32 -23.46 4.64
N TYR A 275 11.92 -24.31 3.69
CA TYR A 275 12.83 -25.23 2.99
C TYR A 275 13.36 -24.54 1.75
N ASN A 276 14.62 -24.12 1.83
CA ASN A 276 15.22 -23.17 0.91
C ASN A 276 16.48 -23.72 0.27
N ASP A 277 16.88 -23.17 -0.87
CA ASP A 277 18.13 -23.53 -1.54
C ASP A 277 18.93 -22.28 -1.94
N VAL A 278 20.08 -22.47 -2.60
CA VAL A 278 20.95 -21.35 -3.04
C VAL A 278 20.43 -20.55 -4.24
N HIS A 279 19.45 -21.07 -4.97
CA HIS A 279 18.87 -20.45 -6.17
C HIS A 279 17.56 -19.71 -5.89
N THR A 280 16.91 -19.99 -4.75
CA THR A 280 15.78 -19.21 -4.26
C THR A 280 16.13 -17.74 -3.97
N THR A 281 15.10 -16.91 -3.89
CA THR A 281 15.25 -15.48 -3.59
C THR A 281 15.79 -15.20 -2.19
N VAL A 282 16.64 -14.19 -2.08
CA VAL A 282 17.18 -13.68 -0.79
C VAL A 282 16.08 -13.17 0.15
N THR A 283 14.90 -12.83 -0.39
CA THR A 283 13.75 -12.31 0.36
C THR A 283 13.28 -13.27 1.46
N TRP A 284 13.46 -14.59 1.29
CA TRP A 284 13.12 -15.57 2.33
C TRP A 284 13.83 -15.32 3.66
N ARG A 285 15.06 -14.79 3.63
CA ARG A 285 15.81 -14.40 4.84
C ARG A 285 15.22 -13.18 5.53
N LEU A 286 14.52 -12.32 4.79
CA LEU A 286 13.88 -11.12 5.34
C LEU A 286 12.61 -11.46 6.10
N LEU A 287 11.88 -12.50 5.69
CA LEU A 287 10.69 -12.94 6.42
C LEU A 287 10.99 -13.29 7.87
N GLN A 288 12.18 -13.83 8.17
CA GLN A 288 12.61 -14.09 9.55
C GLN A 288 12.69 -12.81 10.41
N ARG A 289 12.94 -11.65 9.80
CA ARG A 289 12.96 -10.36 10.51
C ARG A 289 11.57 -9.77 10.70
N LEU A 290 10.64 -10.14 9.83
CA LEU A 290 9.29 -9.57 9.80
C LEU A 290 8.28 -10.44 10.57
N ILE A 291 8.54 -11.74 10.66
CA ILE A 291 7.64 -12.72 11.25
C ILE A 291 8.43 -13.53 12.29
N PRO A 292 8.02 -13.52 13.56
CA PRO A 292 8.65 -14.35 14.59
C PRO A 292 8.39 -15.85 14.33
N GLY A 293 9.26 -16.72 14.85
CA GLY A 293 9.08 -18.17 14.75
C GLY A 293 9.44 -18.79 13.40
N VAL A 294 10.17 -18.07 12.54
CA VAL A 294 10.67 -18.58 11.26
C VAL A 294 11.99 -19.34 11.43
N GLU A 295 11.99 -20.61 11.06
CA GLU A 295 13.15 -21.48 10.94
C GLU A 295 13.54 -21.60 9.46
N HIS A 296 14.78 -21.25 9.12
CA HIS A 296 15.27 -21.29 7.74
C HIS A 296 16.20 -22.48 7.53
N LYS A 297 15.77 -23.46 6.73
CA LYS A 297 16.54 -24.67 6.40
C LYS A 297 17.13 -24.52 4.99
N MET A 298 18.40 -24.14 4.93
CA MET A 298 19.18 -24.14 3.69
C MET A 298 19.58 -25.56 3.30
N ILE A 299 18.99 -26.08 2.24
CA ILE A 299 19.23 -27.42 1.72
C ILE A 299 20.39 -27.37 0.72
N PRO A 300 21.48 -28.11 0.97
CA PRO A 300 22.59 -28.19 0.02
C PRO A 300 22.19 -29.03 -1.20
N ARG A 301 22.65 -28.60 -2.37
CA ARG A 301 22.52 -29.40 -3.59
C ARG A 301 23.65 -30.40 -3.69
N VAL A 302 23.32 -31.67 -3.92
CA VAL A 302 24.32 -32.72 -4.22
C VAL A 302 24.74 -32.64 -5.69
N LYS A 303 23.80 -32.31 -6.58
CA LYS A 303 24.05 -32.03 -7.99
C LYS A 303 23.42 -30.67 -8.32
N ALA A 304 24.16 -29.78 -8.98
CA ALA A 304 23.73 -28.39 -9.16
C ALA A 304 22.35 -28.25 -9.83
N ASP A 305 22.01 -29.13 -10.78
CA ASP A 305 20.74 -29.16 -11.50
C ASP A 305 19.61 -29.89 -10.76
N LYS A 306 19.86 -30.50 -9.60
CA LYS A 306 18.84 -31.23 -8.84
C LYS A 306 18.61 -30.59 -7.48
N SER A 307 17.38 -30.11 -7.30
CA SER A 307 16.90 -29.70 -5.99
C SER A 307 16.69 -30.92 -5.09
N LEU A 308 16.92 -30.71 -3.79
CA LEU A 308 16.54 -31.65 -2.74
C LEU A 308 15.50 -31.02 -1.79
N VAL A 309 14.90 -29.89 -2.18
CA VAL A 309 13.93 -29.17 -1.36
C VAL A 309 12.70 -30.03 -1.12
N ASP A 310 12.11 -30.63 -2.17
CA ASP A 310 10.87 -31.41 -2.03
C ASP A 310 11.01 -32.58 -1.07
N ILE A 311 12.08 -33.37 -1.24
CA ILE A 311 12.33 -34.51 -0.37
C ILE A 311 12.68 -34.06 1.05
N SER A 312 13.39 -32.95 1.21
CA SER A 312 13.74 -32.41 2.53
C SER A 312 12.54 -31.84 3.26
N LEU A 313 11.61 -31.20 2.54
CA LEU A 313 10.34 -30.73 3.08
C LEU A 313 9.50 -31.92 3.52
N ALA A 314 9.31 -32.93 2.65
CA ALA A 314 8.52 -34.11 2.98
C ALA A 314 9.08 -34.86 4.20
N VAL A 315 10.39 -35.13 4.23
CA VAL A 315 11.06 -35.75 5.39
C VAL A 315 11.02 -34.85 6.61
N GLY A 316 11.16 -33.55 6.43
CA GLY A 316 11.08 -32.59 7.52
C GLY A 316 9.70 -32.57 8.18
N THR A 317 8.63 -32.53 7.38
CA THR A 317 7.24 -32.59 7.84
C THR A 317 6.93 -33.89 8.58
N THR A 318 7.41 -35.04 8.08
CA THR A 318 7.23 -36.32 8.80
C THR A 318 7.98 -36.32 10.14
N ARG A 319 9.17 -35.73 10.21
CA ARG A 319 9.88 -35.55 11.49
C ARG A 319 9.14 -34.64 12.46
N GLU A 320 8.52 -33.55 11.99
CA GLU A 320 7.67 -32.72 12.85
C GLU A 320 6.49 -33.49 13.45
N TYR A 321 5.88 -34.39 12.67
CA TYR A 321 4.84 -35.26 13.17
C TYR A 321 5.37 -36.28 14.20
N PHE A 322 6.41 -37.04 13.86
CA PHE A 322 6.88 -38.14 14.71
C PHE A 322 7.70 -37.69 15.93
N GLU A 323 8.51 -36.64 15.80
CA GLU A 323 9.41 -36.17 16.87
C GLU A 323 8.75 -35.09 17.73
N GLN A 324 7.96 -34.20 17.13
CA GLN A 324 7.36 -33.06 17.83
C GLN A 324 5.85 -33.22 18.09
N GLY A 325 5.22 -34.29 17.57
CA GLY A 325 3.80 -34.55 17.74
C GLY A 325 2.88 -33.60 16.99
N THR A 326 3.40 -32.86 16.00
CA THR A 326 2.61 -31.88 15.24
C THR A 326 1.61 -32.59 14.34
N LYS A 327 0.31 -32.30 14.48
CA LYS A 327 -0.76 -32.95 13.70
C LYS A 327 -1.45 -32.04 12.69
N ALA A 328 -1.12 -30.76 12.65
CA ALA A 328 -1.74 -29.80 11.75
C ALA A 328 -0.68 -28.98 11.02
N PHE A 329 -0.80 -28.94 9.71
CA PHE A 329 0.17 -28.30 8.83
C PHE A 329 -0.50 -27.37 7.83
N ILE A 330 0.11 -26.20 7.65
CA ILE A 330 -0.16 -25.39 6.47
C ILE A 330 1.00 -25.63 5.48
N LEU A 331 0.69 -26.24 4.34
CA LEU A 331 1.66 -26.48 3.27
C LEU A 331 1.57 -25.35 2.26
N VAL A 332 2.67 -24.63 2.08
CA VAL A 332 2.78 -23.55 1.09
C VAL A 332 3.59 -24.07 -0.09
N SER A 333 2.90 -24.65 -1.08
CA SER A 333 3.47 -25.07 -2.36
C SER A 333 2.34 -25.32 -3.36
N SER A 334 2.65 -25.11 -4.65
CA SER A 334 1.77 -25.48 -5.76
C SER A 334 2.15 -26.82 -6.39
N ASP A 335 3.22 -27.46 -5.92
CA ASP A 335 3.72 -28.72 -6.47
C ASP A 335 2.80 -29.90 -6.11
N SER A 336 2.41 -30.67 -7.11
CA SER A 336 1.62 -31.89 -6.94
C SER A 336 2.34 -33.02 -6.22
N ASP A 337 3.68 -33.01 -6.19
CA ASP A 337 4.45 -34.10 -5.59
C ASP A 337 4.19 -34.25 -4.08
N TYR A 338 3.81 -33.16 -3.41
CA TYR A 338 3.40 -33.19 -2.00
C TYR A 338 2.07 -33.92 -1.75
N TRP A 339 1.34 -34.31 -2.79
CA TRP A 339 0.18 -35.19 -2.63
C TRP A 339 0.56 -36.53 -2.00
N GLY A 340 1.77 -37.02 -2.27
CA GLY A 340 2.33 -38.20 -1.62
C GLY A 340 2.53 -38.01 -0.12
N LEU A 341 3.00 -36.82 0.30
CA LEU A 341 3.16 -36.45 1.71
C LEU A 341 1.81 -36.43 2.43
N ILE A 342 0.81 -35.77 1.85
CA ILE A 342 -0.54 -35.65 2.44
C ILE A 342 -1.16 -37.04 2.65
N LYS A 343 -1.07 -37.91 1.63
CA LYS A 343 -1.56 -39.29 1.74
C LYS A 343 -0.75 -40.17 2.68
N GLY A 344 0.55 -39.88 2.83
CA GLY A 344 1.46 -40.62 3.70
C GLY A 344 1.28 -40.33 5.18
N LEU A 345 0.56 -39.25 5.54
CA LEU A 345 0.29 -38.84 6.92
C LEU A 345 -1.23 -38.65 7.14
N PRO A 346 -2.03 -39.73 7.07
CA PRO A 346 -3.50 -39.63 7.18
C PRO A 346 -3.97 -39.15 8.56
N GLU A 347 -3.14 -39.23 9.60
CA GLU A 347 -3.43 -38.71 10.94
C GLU A 347 -3.20 -37.20 11.07
N CYS A 348 -2.59 -36.58 10.05
CA CYS A 348 -2.34 -35.14 10.01
C CYS A 348 -3.42 -34.42 9.22
N SER A 349 -3.79 -33.25 9.72
CA SER A 349 -4.61 -32.27 9.01
C SER A 349 -3.71 -31.38 8.16
N PHE A 350 -4.13 -31.09 6.93
CA PHE A 350 -3.42 -30.20 6.01
C PHE A 350 -4.33 -29.10 5.47
N LEU A 351 -3.82 -27.87 5.44
CA LEU A 351 -4.35 -26.75 4.66
C LEU A 351 -3.30 -26.38 3.60
N LEU A 352 -3.71 -26.27 2.33
CA LEU A 352 -2.79 -25.89 1.26
C LEU A 352 -2.92 -24.41 0.91
N LEU A 353 -1.80 -23.72 0.86
CA LEU A 353 -1.68 -22.37 0.31
C LEU A 353 -0.99 -22.48 -1.04
N VAL A 354 -1.71 -22.15 -2.11
CA VAL A 354 -1.28 -22.42 -3.49
C VAL A 354 -1.28 -21.15 -4.33
N GLU A 355 -0.44 -21.11 -5.36
CA GLU A 355 -0.46 -20.04 -6.36
C GLU A 355 -1.34 -20.45 -7.53
N GLN A 356 -2.25 -19.57 -7.93
CA GLN A 356 -3.27 -19.82 -8.93
C GLN A 356 -2.67 -20.23 -10.28
N GLU A 357 -1.63 -19.52 -10.73
CA GLU A 357 -0.96 -19.77 -12.00
C GLU A 357 -0.15 -21.07 -12.02
N ASN A 358 0.33 -21.50 -10.84
CA ASN A 358 1.19 -22.68 -10.71
C ASN A 358 0.39 -23.96 -10.36
N THR A 359 -0.93 -23.84 -10.14
CA THR A 359 -1.77 -24.96 -9.70
C THR A 359 -2.74 -25.39 -10.79
N SER A 360 -2.55 -26.61 -11.31
CA SER A 360 -3.45 -27.17 -12.32
C SER A 360 -4.87 -27.44 -11.77
N SER A 361 -5.88 -27.36 -12.64
CA SER A 361 -7.27 -27.68 -12.29
C SER A 361 -7.47 -29.10 -11.76
N ALA A 362 -6.60 -30.03 -12.17
CA ALA A 362 -6.60 -31.41 -11.70
C ALA A 362 -6.24 -31.52 -10.21
N ILE A 363 -5.25 -30.75 -9.75
CA ILE A 363 -4.83 -30.70 -8.34
C ILE A 363 -5.93 -30.06 -7.49
N LYS A 364 -6.51 -28.93 -7.93
CA LYS A 364 -7.67 -28.29 -7.25
C LYS A 364 -8.84 -29.26 -7.10
N SER A 365 -9.17 -29.98 -8.17
CA SER A 365 -10.22 -31.01 -8.13
C SER A 365 -9.89 -32.16 -7.17
N ALA A 366 -8.61 -32.53 -7.06
CA ALA A 366 -8.17 -33.55 -6.11
C ALA A 366 -8.34 -33.07 -4.66
N MET A 367 -7.94 -31.84 -4.34
CA MET A 367 -8.15 -31.24 -3.01
C MET A 367 -9.62 -31.26 -2.61
N ILE A 368 -10.51 -30.78 -3.48
CA ILE A 368 -11.96 -30.76 -3.25
C ILE A 368 -12.50 -32.19 -3.02
N ARG A 369 -12.17 -33.14 -3.91
CA ARG A 369 -12.68 -34.52 -3.80
C ARG A 369 -12.22 -35.25 -2.54
N ASN A 370 -11.09 -34.85 -1.95
CA ASN A 370 -10.54 -35.47 -0.75
C ASN A 370 -10.80 -34.63 0.50
N GLY A 371 -11.60 -33.56 0.40
CA GLY A 371 -11.93 -32.69 1.53
C GLY A 371 -10.72 -31.96 2.13
N ILE A 372 -9.69 -31.71 1.32
CA ILE A 372 -8.49 -31.00 1.77
C ILE A 372 -8.72 -29.50 1.56
N PRO A 373 -8.74 -28.69 2.62
CA PRO A 373 -8.93 -27.25 2.49
C PRO A 373 -7.72 -26.62 1.78
N TYR A 374 -8.00 -25.61 0.95
CA TYR A 374 -6.96 -24.83 0.29
C TYR A 374 -7.38 -23.38 0.08
N ALA A 375 -6.39 -22.50 -0.10
CA ALA A 375 -6.61 -21.11 -0.48
C ALA A 375 -5.58 -20.66 -1.54
N GLU A 376 -6.05 -19.86 -2.50
CA GLU A 376 -5.20 -19.23 -3.50
C GLU A 376 -4.58 -17.97 -2.88
N ILE A 377 -3.26 -17.93 -2.75
CA ILE A 377 -2.58 -16.82 -2.07
C ILE A 377 -2.54 -15.53 -2.90
N ASP A 378 -2.82 -15.63 -4.20
CA ASP A 378 -2.95 -14.50 -5.13
C ASP A 378 -4.13 -13.58 -4.83
N ASP A 379 -5.12 -14.07 -4.10
CA ASP A 379 -6.31 -13.30 -3.76
C ASP A 379 -6.07 -12.31 -2.62
N PHE A 380 -5.00 -12.51 -1.85
CA PHE A 380 -4.69 -11.66 -0.70
C PHE A 380 -4.10 -10.32 -1.15
N CYS A 381 -4.57 -9.24 -0.52
CA CYS A 381 -4.16 -7.90 -0.89
C CYS A 381 -2.64 -7.70 -0.79
N SER A 382 -2.07 -7.14 -1.86
CA SER A 382 -0.63 -6.95 -2.04
C SER A 382 -0.20 -5.49 -1.77
N SER A 383 -1.12 -4.63 -1.34
CA SER A 383 -0.88 -3.20 -1.08
C SER A 383 0.14 -2.96 0.05
N ASN A 384 0.15 -3.83 1.06
CA ASN A 384 1.02 -3.70 2.24
C ASN A 384 2.48 -4.12 1.98
N LEU A 385 2.75 -4.72 0.82
CA LEU A 385 4.08 -5.23 0.48
C LEU A 385 5.12 -4.13 0.24
N GLU A 386 4.69 -2.88 0.04
CA GLU A 386 5.61 -1.77 -0.20
C GLU A 386 6.68 -1.65 0.89
N LYS A 387 6.30 -1.82 2.16
CA LYS A 387 7.24 -1.81 3.29
C LYS A 387 8.25 -2.97 3.20
N VAL A 388 7.80 -4.13 2.78
CA VAL A 388 8.62 -5.33 2.60
C VAL A 388 9.58 -5.17 1.42
N TYR A 389 9.09 -4.66 0.29
CA TYR A 389 9.90 -4.32 -0.87
C TYR A 389 10.97 -3.29 -0.54
N ALA A 390 10.60 -2.21 0.17
CA ALA A 390 11.55 -1.20 0.58
C ALA A 390 12.65 -1.77 1.47
N LEU A 391 12.30 -2.63 2.44
CA LEU A 391 13.28 -3.27 3.32
C LEU A 391 14.22 -4.20 2.53
N ALA A 392 13.65 -5.01 1.63
CA ALA A 392 14.43 -5.92 0.78
C ALA A 392 15.38 -5.18 -0.17
N LEU A 393 14.86 -4.21 -0.91
CA LEU A 393 15.63 -3.41 -1.85
C LEU A 393 16.70 -2.60 -1.13
N ASN A 394 16.36 -1.96 0.00
CA ASN A 394 17.35 -1.20 0.77
C ASN A 394 18.48 -2.10 1.26
N GLN A 395 18.19 -3.31 1.71
CA GLN A 395 19.23 -4.25 2.11
C GLN A 395 20.13 -4.67 0.94
N GLU A 396 19.56 -4.99 -0.22
CA GLU A 396 20.35 -5.35 -1.40
C GLU A 396 21.18 -4.18 -1.94
N VAL A 397 20.61 -2.97 -1.94
CA VAL A 397 21.33 -1.74 -2.28
C VAL A 397 22.47 -1.50 -1.29
N GLN A 398 22.24 -1.65 0.02
CA GLN A 398 23.27 -1.51 1.05
C GLN A 398 24.39 -2.55 0.89
N ASN A 399 24.05 -3.81 0.61
CA ASN A 399 25.03 -4.86 0.33
C ASN A 399 25.87 -4.55 -0.92
N ALA A 400 25.24 -3.99 -1.96
CA ALA A 400 25.93 -3.57 -3.17
C ALA A 400 26.86 -2.37 -2.90
N LEU A 401 26.37 -1.36 -2.17
CA LEU A 401 27.13 -0.15 -1.82
C LEU A 401 28.29 -0.45 -0.86
N GLY A 402 28.12 -1.38 0.08
CA GLY A 402 29.16 -1.78 1.05
C GLY A 402 30.44 -2.30 0.38
N LYS A 403 30.37 -2.77 -0.87
CA LYS A 403 31.54 -3.18 -1.66
C LYS A 403 32.41 -2.00 -2.13
N TYR A 404 31.89 -0.79 -2.08
CA TYR A 404 32.54 0.43 -2.55
C TYR A 404 33.01 1.34 -1.40
N GLY A 405 33.04 0.84 -0.16
CA GLY A 405 33.62 1.57 0.96
C GLY A 405 35.11 1.83 0.75
N PHE A 406 35.56 3.03 1.09
CA PHE A 406 36.97 3.45 0.99
C PHE A 406 37.48 3.93 2.35
N CYS A 407 38.75 3.59 2.63
CA CYS A 407 39.44 4.08 3.81
C CYS A 407 40.03 5.47 3.52
N MET A 408 39.51 6.51 4.19
CA MET A 408 40.01 7.88 4.01
C MET A 408 41.47 8.03 4.46
N ASP A 409 41.92 7.20 5.39
CA ASP A 409 43.31 7.20 5.86
C ASP A 409 44.25 6.70 4.76
N ASP A 410 43.86 5.65 4.04
CA ASP A 410 44.63 5.11 2.92
C ASP A 410 44.69 6.11 1.76
N ILE A 411 43.56 6.76 1.44
CA ILE A 411 43.49 7.79 0.41
C ILE A 411 44.41 8.97 0.76
N LEU A 412 44.35 9.45 2.00
CA LEU A 412 45.16 10.58 2.45
C LEU A 412 46.65 10.21 2.51
N ALA A 413 47.00 9.02 3.01
CA ALA A 413 48.37 8.54 3.03
C ALA A 413 48.97 8.48 1.62
N LYS A 414 48.19 7.97 0.65
CA LYS A 414 48.62 7.93 -0.75
C LYS A 414 48.76 9.33 -1.36
N ALA A 415 47.84 10.24 -1.03
CA ALA A 415 47.92 11.62 -1.49
C ALA A 415 49.18 12.32 -0.96
N VAL A 416 49.49 12.17 0.33
CA VAL A 416 50.68 12.70 1.01
C VAL A 416 51.97 12.17 0.37
N GLU A 417 52.03 10.87 0.10
CA GLU A 417 53.16 10.23 -0.61
C GLU A 417 53.33 10.80 -2.02
N ASN A 418 52.24 10.91 -2.79
CA ASN A 418 52.27 11.36 -4.18
C ASN A 418 52.76 12.82 -4.31
N ILE A 419 52.39 13.68 -3.36
CA ILE A 419 52.84 15.09 -3.34
C ILE A 419 54.14 15.28 -2.53
N ARG A 420 54.68 14.21 -1.93
CA ARG A 420 55.96 14.15 -1.21
C ARG A 420 56.09 15.16 -0.06
N ILE A 421 55.03 15.28 0.74
CA ILE A 421 55.07 16.07 1.98
C ILE A 421 55.16 15.13 3.19
N ASN A 422 55.73 15.62 4.29
CA ASN A 422 55.73 14.91 5.57
C ASN A 422 54.75 15.63 6.51
N LEU A 423 53.71 14.91 6.95
CA LEU A 423 52.77 15.38 7.96
C LEU A 423 52.94 14.53 9.22
N SER A 424 52.96 15.19 10.37
CA SER A 424 52.85 14.50 11.66
C SER A 424 51.43 13.95 11.84
N PRO A 425 51.22 12.95 12.73
CA PRO A 425 49.89 12.40 13.00
C PRO A 425 48.86 13.45 13.42
N ASN A 426 49.28 14.49 14.14
CA ASN A 426 48.42 15.59 14.55
C ASN A 426 47.99 16.47 13.36
N GLU A 427 48.90 16.75 12.42
CA GLU A 427 48.59 17.51 11.21
C GLU A 427 47.65 16.74 10.27
N VAL A 428 47.81 15.43 10.18
CA VAL A 428 46.89 14.54 9.45
C VAL A 428 45.47 14.67 10.00
N GLU A 429 45.31 14.61 11.31
CA GLU A 429 43.99 14.68 11.94
C GLU A 429 43.35 16.06 11.79
N GLN A 430 44.14 17.14 11.95
CA GLN A 430 43.67 18.51 11.70
C GLN A 430 43.26 18.72 10.24
N TYR A 431 44.01 18.16 9.28
CA TYR A 431 43.66 18.25 7.86
C TYR A 431 42.32 17.58 7.57
N LYS A 432 42.09 16.37 8.10
CA LYS A 432 40.80 15.68 7.96
C LYS A 432 39.65 16.53 8.47
N GLN A 433 39.77 17.07 9.69
CA GLN A 433 38.70 17.87 10.29
C GLN A 433 38.43 19.17 9.54
N LYS A 434 39.46 19.81 8.99
CA LYS A 434 39.36 21.11 8.33
C LYS A 434 38.88 21.01 6.88
N TYR A 435 39.33 20.00 6.15
CA TYR A 435 39.11 19.91 4.71
C TYR A 435 38.30 18.70 4.27
N LEU A 436 38.41 17.55 4.92
CA LEU A 436 37.73 16.31 4.50
C LEU A 436 36.42 16.05 5.24
N LYS A 437 36.11 16.84 6.28
CA LYS A 437 34.88 16.68 7.07
C LYS A 437 33.60 16.97 6.29
N ASN A 438 33.67 17.84 5.28
CA ASN A 438 32.52 18.28 4.49
C ASN A 438 32.47 17.64 3.10
N LEU A 439 33.05 16.44 2.95
CA LEU A 439 32.85 15.64 1.74
C LEU A 439 31.35 15.54 1.44
N HIS A 440 30.98 15.91 0.22
CA HIS A 440 29.61 15.87 -0.23
C HIS A 440 29.49 14.96 -1.44
N THR A 441 28.31 14.37 -1.58
CA THR A 441 27.98 13.50 -2.71
C THR A 441 27.45 14.36 -3.85
N VAL A 442 27.98 14.14 -5.05
CA VAL A 442 27.47 14.74 -6.28
C VAL A 442 26.87 13.65 -7.13
N GLN A 443 25.63 13.87 -7.56
CA GLN A 443 24.92 12.92 -8.43
C GLN A 443 24.73 13.54 -9.82
N LYS A 444 25.30 12.91 -10.85
CA LYS A 444 25.19 13.38 -12.23
C LYS A 444 25.12 12.20 -13.19
N ASN A 445 24.11 12.20 -14.06
CA ASN A 445 23.89 11.16 -15.09
C ASN A 445 23.88 9.72 -14.52
N GLY A 446 23.34 9.52 -13.31
CA GLY A 446 23.32 8.22 -12.65
C GLY A 446 24.62 7.80 -11.95
N TYR A 447 25.68 8.61 -12.02
CA TYR A 447 26.90 8.41 -11.25
C TYR A 447 26.85 9.17 -9.93
N ILE A 448 27.37 8.55 -8.87
CA ILE A 448 27.60 9.16 -7.56
C ILE A 448 29.12 9.33 -7.41
N SER A 449 29.57 10.57 -7.23
CA SER A 449 30.97 10.90 -6.90
C SER A 449 31.04 11.57 -5.52
N LEU A 450 32.22 11.52 -4.90
CA LEU A 450 32.54 12.30 -3.72
C LEU A 450 33.44 13.47 -4.10
N GLU A 451 33.08 14.64 -3.61
CA GLU A 451 33.81 15.89 -3.82
C GLU A 451 34.10 16.57 -2.47
N ILE A 452 35.25 17.25 -2.40
CA ILE A 452 35.73 17.99 -1.22
C ILE A 452 35.11 19.38 -1.18
#